data_AF-A0A0S6UK84-F1
#
_entry.id   AF-A0A0S6UK84-F1
#
_cell.length_a   1.000
_cell.length_b   1.000
_cell.length_c   1.000
_cell.angle_alpha   90.00
_cell.angle_beta   90.00
_cell.angle_gamma   90.00
#
_symmetry.space_group_name_H-M   'P 1'
#
loop_
_entity.id
_entity.type
_entity.pdbx_description
1 polymer ?
#
loop_
_entity_poly.entity_id
_entity_poly.type
_entity_poly.pdbx_seq_one_letter_code
_entity_poly.pdbx_strand_id
1 'polypeptide(L)'
;MRLGAMQIQNFSSSSGRRLLGSLTRHARAAAGDQRGVAAAEFAILVPLLSLMVVSITDIGLALYRKMQVENAAQAGAQYAIARGFDTNGIANAVASATSATNITASPPPVQFCGCPTSAGVSATSCGTICPGGATAGTYTTVSAKATYYTIIDYQIVAATYTYTAQSTTRLQ
;
A
#
# COMPACT_ATOMS: atom_id res chain seq x y z
N MET A 1 -54.17 -10.69 81.88
CA MET A 1 -53.27 -9.97 80.96
C MET A 1 -52.67 -11.01 80.03
N ARG A 2 -52.99 -10.94 78.72
CA ARG A 2 -52.78 -12.00 77.73
C ARG A 2 -51.32 -12.17 77.33
N LEU A 3 -50.98 -13.40 76.96
CA LEU A 3 -49.72 -13.90 76.41
C LEU A 3 -49.19 -13.08 75.23
N GLY A 4 -47.87 -13.07 75.06
CA GLY A 4 -47.20 -12.67 73.82
C GLY A 4 -45.88 -13.43 73.66
N ALA A 5 -45.95 -14.63 73.08
CA ALA A 5 -44.78 -15.41 72.68
C ALA A 5 -44.07 -14.72 71.50
N MET A 6 -42.79 -14.40 71.68
CA MET A 6 -41.92 -13.84 70.66
C MET A 6 -41.42 -14.99 69.75
N GLN A 7 -41.99 -15.09 68.54
CA GLN A 7 -41.56 -16.06 67.54
C GLN A 7 -40.37 -15.52 66.75
N ILE A 8 -39.26 -16.25 66.80
CA ILE A 8 -38.05 -16.05 66.00
C ILE A 8 -38.38 -16.47 64.55
N GLN A 9 -38.43 -15.51 63.63
CA GLN A 9 -38.63 -15.80 62.21
C GLN A 9 -37.31 -16.23 61.58
N ASN A 10 -37.23 -17.53 61.27
CA ASN A 10 -36.12 -18.18 60.58
C ASN A 10 -36.15 -17.79 59.09
N PHE A 11 -35.23 -16.94 58.64
CA PHE A 11 -35.18 -16.44 57.26
C PHE A 11 -34.60 -17.53 56.34
N SER A 12 -35.48 -18.20 55.60
CA SER A 12 -35.14 -19.33 54.73
C SER A 12 -34.33 -18.90 53.49
N SER A 13 -33.07 -19.37 53.43
CA SER A 13 -32.07 -19.26 52.36
C SER A 13 -32.45 -20.04 51.06
N SER A 14 -33.69 -19.97 50.61
CA SER A 14 -34.17 -20.80 49.48
C SER A 14 -33.99 -20.17 48.09
N SER A 15 -33.81 -18.84 48.00
CA SER A 15 -33.78 -18.12 46.71
C SER A 15 -32.46 -18.23 45.95
N GLY A 16 -31.31 -18.28 46.63
CA GLY A 16 -29.99 -18.31 45.98
C GLY A 16 -29.68 -19.62 45.23
N ARG A 17 -30.18 -20.76 45.73
CA ARG A 17 -29.95 -22.08 45.12
C ARG A 17 -30.69 -22.29 43.80
N ARG A 18 -31.82 -21.60 43.58
CA ARG A 18 -32.63 -21.74 42.36
C ARG A 18 -32.02 -20.99 41.16
N LEU A 19 -31.43 -19.81 41.41
CA LEU A 19 -30.71 -19.02 40.39
C LEU A 19 -29.42 -19.71 39.92
N LEU A 20 -28.63 -20.26 40.84
CA LEU A 20 -27.41 -21.02 40.51
C LEU A 20 -27.72 -22.30 39.71
N GLY A 21 -28.84 -22.98 40.00
CA GLY A 21 -29.30 -24.15 39.25
C GLY A 21 -29.78 -23.82 37.84
N SER A 22 -30.35 -22.64 37.61
CA SER A 22 -30.81 -22.19 36.30
C SER A 22 -29.62 -21.84 35.38
N LEU A 23 -28.63 -21.12 35.90
CA LEU A 23 -27.42 -20.72 35.16
C LEU A 23 -26.56 -21.93 34.74
N THR A 24 -26.39 -22.89 35.65
CA THR A 24 -25.64 -24.13 35.36
C THR A 24 -26.34 -25.02 34.32
N ARG A 25 -27.67 -25.00 34.27
CA ARG A 25 -28.46 -25.71 33.25
C ARG A 25 -28.36 -25.06 31.87
N HIS A 26 -28.31 -23.73 31.81
CA HIS A 26 -28.14 -22.99 30.55
C HIS A 26 -26.72 -23.14 30.00
N ALA A 27 -25.71 -23.15 30.88
CA ALA A 27 -24.33 -23.43 30.49
C ALA A 27 -24.14 -24.87 29.95
N ARG A 28 -24.80 -25.88 30.55
CA ARG A 28 -24.79 -27.25 30.02
C ARG A 28 -25.57 -27.42 28.72
N ALA A 29 -26.69 -26.70 28.55
CA ALA A 29 -27.45 -26.69 27.30
C ALA A 29 -26.66 -26.02 26.16
N ALA A 30 -25.95 -24.92 26.46
CA ALA A 30 -25.04 -24.27 25.52
C ALA A 30 -23.80 -25.13 25.21
N ALA A 31 -23.28 -25.87 26.18
CA ALA A 31 -22.15 -26.78 25.99
C ALA A 31 -22.47 -28.03 25.14
N GLY A 32 -23.76 -28.38 25.01
CA GLY A 32 -24.23 -29.46 24.12
C GLY A 32 -24.69 -29.00 22.75
N ASP A 33 -24.70 -27.70 22.48
CA ASP A 33 -25.25 -27.13 21.24
C ASP A 33 -24.20 -27.11 20.13
N GLN A 34 -24.30 -28.06 19.21
CA GLN A 34 -23.42 -28.19 18.04
C GLN A 34 -23.55 -27.00 17.06
N ARG A 35 -24.60 -26.19 17.19
CA ARG A 35 -24.82 -24.99 16.36
C ARG A 35 -23.82 -23.86 16.65
N GLY A 36 -23.20 -23.86 17.82
CA GLY A 36 -22.18 -22.87 18.21
C GLY A 36 -20.77 -23.17 17.69
N VAL A 37 -20.50 -24.40 17.23
CA VAL A 37 -19.16 -24.81 16.74
C VAL A 37 -18.77 -24.04 15.48
N ALA A 38 -19.71 -23.88 14.54
CA ALA A 38 -19.48 -23.07 13.33
C ALA A 38 -19.16 -21.60 13.65
N ALA A 39 -19.79 -21.03 14.69
CA ALA A 39 -19.49 -19.67 15.13
C ALA A 39 -18.09 -19.57 15.76
N ALA A 40 -17.65 -20.61 16.49
CA ALA A 40 -16.30 -20.66 17.07
C ALA A 40 -15.20 -20.83 16.00
N GLU A 41 -15.43 -21.66 14.97
CA GLU A 41 -14.52 -21.79 13.83
C GLU A 41 -14.39 -20.49 13.04
N PHE A 42 -15.53 -19.82 12.79
CA PHE A 42 -15.53 -18.51 12.12
C PHE A 42 -14.83 -17.43 12.95
N ALA A 43 -14.97 -17.44 14.28
CA ALA A 43 -14.31 -16.49 15.16
C ALA A 43 -12.77 -16.55 15.09
N ILE A 44 -12.21 -17.72 14.72
CA ILE A 44 -10.76 -17.90 14.54
C ILE A 44 -10.34 -17.59 13.09
N LEU A 45 -11.15 -17.99 12.10
CA LEU A 45 -10.83 -17.79 10.68
C LEU A 45 -10.94 -16.32 10.25
N VAL A 46 -11.93 -15.58 10.73
CA VAL A 46 -12.14 -14.15 10.39
C VAL A 46 -10.91 -13.29 10.68
N PRO A 47 -10.32 -13.29 11.89
CA PRO A 47 -9.15 -12.46 12.15
C PRO A 47 -7.95 -12.88 11.29
N LEU A 48 -7.76 -14.17 11.03
CA LEU A 48 -6.69 -14.66 10.15
C LEU A 48 -6.86 -14.17 8.70
N LEU A 49 -8.08 -14.31 8.15
CA LEU A 49 -8.39 -13.84 6.80
C LEU A 49 -8.32 -12.31 6.70
N SER A 50 -8.78 -11.59 7.73
CA SER A 50 -8.72 -10.13 7.77
C SER A 50 -7.27 -9.63 7.74
N LEU A 51 -6.37 -10.25 8.50
CA LEU A 51 -4.94 -9.93 8.49
C LEU A 51 -4.32 -10.15 7.10
N MET A 52 -4.68 -11.25 6.42
CA MET A 52 -4.20 -11.52 5.06
C MET A 52 -4.67 -10.46 4.07
N VAL A 53 -5.96 -10.10 4.09
CA VAL A 53 -6.53 -9.08 3.18
C VAL A 53 -5.90 -7.71 3.40
N VAL A 54 -5.72 -7.30 4.66
CA VAL A 54 -5.06 -6.02 4.99
C VAL A 54 -3.62 -6.02 4.47
N SER A 55 -2.87 -7.10 4.69
CA SER A 55 -1.48 -7.23 4.25
C SER A 55 -1.35 -7.17 2.72
N ILE A 56 -2.21 -7.89 2.00
CA ILE A 56 -2.22 -7.89 0.53
C ILE A 56 -2.58 -6.51 -0.02
N THR A 57 -3.54 -5.83 0.60
CA THR A 57 -3.99 -4.51 0.16
C THR A 57 -2.88 -3.47 0.29
N ASP A 58 -2.11 -3.51 1.37
CA ASP A 58 -1.00 -2.58 1.59
C ASP A 58 0.12 -2.78 0.56
N ILE A 59 0.51 -4.04 0.30
CA ILE A 59 1.49 -4.38 -0.74
C ILE A 59 0.97 -3.98 -2.14
N GLY A 60 -0.31 -4.28 -2.43
CA GLY A 60 -0.94 -3.95 -3.70
C GLY A 60 -0.94 -2.44 -3.97
N LEU A 61 -1.21 -1.64 -2.94
CA LEU A 61 -1.15 -0.20 -3.06
C LEU A 61 0.28 0.30 -3.26
N ALA A 62 1.26 -0.24 -2.55
CA ALA A 62 2.67 0.11 -2.74
C ALA A 62 3.13 -0.15 -4.19
N LEU A 63 2.79 -1.31 -4.75
CA LEU A 63 3.07 -1.64 -6.15
C LEU A 63 2.33 -0.72 -7.13
N TYR A 64 1.06 -0.41 -6.85
CA TYR A 64 0.28 0.52 -7.65
C TYR A 64 0.94 1.90 -7.72
N ARG A 65 1.51 2.39 -6.62
CA ARG A 65 2.26 3.66 -6.60
C ARG A 65 3.55 3.57 -7.41
N LYS A 66 4.28 2.46 -7.34
CA LYS A 66 5.47 2.26 -8.18
C LYS A 66 5.13 2.36 -9.66
N MET A 67 4.05 1.70 -10.10
CA MET A 67 3.58 1.77 -11.49
C MET A 67 3.20 3.20 -11.90
N GLN A 68 2.59 3.99 -11.01
CA GLN A 68 2.29 5.39 -11.30
C GLN A 68 3.56 6.22 -11.57
N VAL A 69 4.63 6.01 -10.80
CA VAL A 69 5.91 6.71 -11.00
C VAL A 69 6.58 6.29 -12.32
N GLU A 70 6.55 5.00 -12.65
CA GLU A 70 7.06 4.49 -13.93
C GLU A 70 6.28 5.06 -15.12
N ASN A 71 4.95 5.04 -15.06
CA ASN A 71 4.08 5.63 -16.08
C ASN A 71 4.32 7.14 -16.24
N ALA A 72 4.55 7.87 -15.13
CA ALA A 72 4.85 9.29 -15.18
C ALA A 72 6.19 9.57 -15.88
N ALA A 73 7.25 8.80 -15.58
CA ALA A 73 8.53 8.92 -16.27
C ALA A 73 8.38 8.62 -17.77
N GLN A 74 7.62 7.59 -18.13
CA GLN A 74 7.36 7.22 -19.52
C GLN A 74 6.55 8.30 -20.27
N ALA A 75 5.54 8.90 -19.63
CA ALA A 75 4.76 9.99 -20.22
C ALA A 75 5.63 11.22 -20.52
N GLY A 76 6.54 11.59 -19.63
CA GLY A 76 7.50 12.65 -19.90
C GLY A 76 8.47 12.30 -21.03
N ALA A 77 8.88 11.04 -21.14
CA ALA A 77 9.72 10.57 -22.24
C ALA A 77 8.98 10.57 -23.60
N GLN A 78 7.69 10.22 -23.61
CA GLN A 78 6.82 10.33 -24.77
C GLN A 78 6.61 11.79 -25.20
N TYR A 79 6.42 12.70 -24.24
CA TYR A 79 6.38 14.13 -24.51
C TYR A 79 7.66 14.58 -25.23
N ALA A 80 8.82 14.14 -24.73
CA ALA A 80 10.10 14.51 -25.31
C ALA A 80 10.27 13.99 -26.74
N ILE A 81 9.81 12.77 -27.04
CA ILE A 81 9.80 12.24 -28.41
C ILE A 81 8.90 13.07 -29.34
N ALA A 82 7.71 13.45 -28.87
CA ALA A 82 6.71 14.13 -29.70
C ALA A 82 7.00 15.63 -29.92
N ARG A 83 7.60 16.30 -28.92
CA ARG A 83 7.78 17.77 -28.91
C ARG A 83 9.23 18.22 -28.80
N GLY A 84 10.18 17.29 -28.68
CA GLY A 84 11.58 17.59 -28.43
C GLY A 84 11.89 17.84 -26.95
N PHE A 85 13.14 18.22 -26.67
CA PHE A 85 13.60 18.45 -25.31
C PHE A 85 13.17 19.84 -24.81
N ASP A 86 12.17 19.85 -23.93
CA ASP A 86 11.77 21.01 -23.15
C ASP A 86 11.62 20.58 -21.68
N THR A 87 12.53 21.06 -20.84
CA THR A 87 12.57 20.71 -19.42
C THR A 87 11.24 20.98 -18.70
N ASN A 88 10.59 22.13 -18.97
CA ASN A 88 9.34 22.50 -18.32
C ASN A 88 8.17 21.69 -18.86
N GLY A 89 8.08 21.53 -20.19
CA GLY A 89 7.07 20.71 -20.83
C GLY A 89 7.13 19.24 -20.39
N ILE A 90 8.34 18.68 -20.29
CA ILE A 90 8.56 17.31 -19.79
C ILE A 90 8.19 17.22 -18.32
N ALA A 91 8.62 18.16 -17.47
CA ALA A 91 8.28 18.14 -16.04
C ALA A 91 6.76 18.23 -15.82
N ASN A 92 6.06 19.05 -16.61
CA ASN A 92 4.61 19.16 -16.59
C ASN A 92 3.94 17.88 -17.09
N ALA A 93 4.49 17.23 -18.13
CA ALA A 93 3.99 15.94 -18.60
C ALA A 93 4.13 14.86 -17.53
N VAL A 94 5.26 14.81 -16.79
CA VAL A 94 5.47 13.87 -15.67
C VAL A 94 4.46 14.14 -14.56
N ALA A 95 4.28 15.41 -14.15
CA ALA A 95 3.37 15.78 -13.07
C ALA A 95 1.88 15.56 -13.42
N SER A 96 1.50 15.74 -14.69
CA SER A 96 0.11 15.58 -15.16
C SER A 96 -0.23 14.17 -15.65
N ALA A 97 0.75 13.27 -15.76
CA ALA A 97 0.55 11.91 -16.25
C ALA A 97 -0.33 11.04 -15.33
N THR A 98 -0.44 11.41 -14.04
CA THR A 98 -1.21 10.65 -13.07
C THR A 98 -2.04 11.58 -12.19
N SER A 99 -3.11 11.07 -11.60
CA SER A 99 -3.91 11.81 -10.62
C SER A 99 -3.22 11.94 -9.25
N ALA A 100 -1.98 11.47 -9.09
CA ALA A 100 -1.27 11.50 -7.83
C ALA A 100 -0.54 12.85 -7.65
N THR A 101 -0.85 13.54 -6.56
CA THR A 101 -0.38 14.92 -6.27
C THR A 101 1.08 15.00 -5.81
N ASN A 102 1.75 13.87 -5.65
CA ASN A 102 3.09 13.75 -5.07
C ASN A 102 4.15 13.26 -6.07
N ILE A 103 3.86 13.23 -7.37
CA ILE A 103 4.82 12.86 -8.40
C ILE A 103 5.45 14.12 -8.99
N THR A 104 6.78 14.18 -8.99
CA THR A 104 7.56 15.30 -9.52
C THR A 104 8.65 14.80 -10.44
N ALA A 105 9.03 15.61 -11.43
CA ALA A 105 10.19 15.33 -12.26
C ALA A 105 11.48 15.67 -11.48
N SER A 106 11.99 14.69 -10.73
CA SER A 106 13.18 14.84 -9.90
C SER A 106 14.05 13.59 -9.99
N PRO A 107 15.33 13.69 -10.37
CA PRO A 107 16.04 14.90 -10.86
C PRO A 107 15.44 15.51 -12.12
N PRO A 108 15.76 16.79 -12.45
CA PRO A 108 15.27 17.43 -13.68
C PRO A 108 15.63 16.62 -14.93
N PRO A 109 14.81 16.66 -15.99
CA PRO A 109 15.12 16.01 -17.26
C PRO A 109 16.45 16.50 -17.83
N VAL A 110 17.26 15.59 -18.36
CA VAL A 110 18.57 15.91 -18.95
C VAL A 110 18.65 15.38 -20.38
N GLN A 111 19.27 16.18 -21.25
CA GLN A 111 19.60 15.79 -22.62
C GLN A 111 21.09 15.46 -22.71
N PHE A 112 21.44 14.41 -23.44
CA PHE A 112 22.82 14.02 -23.69
C PHE A 112 22.97 13.35 -25.05
N CYS A 113 24.18 13.37 -25.61
CA CYS A 113 24.49 12.62 -26.83
C CYS A 113 25.02 11.24 -26.47
N GLY A 114 24.65 10.24 -27.26
CA GLY A 114 24.98 8.86 -26.95
C GLY A 114 25.15 7.98 -28.17
N CYS A 115 25.96 6.96 -28.01
CA CYS A 115 26.12 5.89 -29.00
C CYS A 115 25.39 4.63 -28.55
N PRO A 116 24.57 4.01 -29.41
CA PRO A 116 23.97 2.72 -29.09
C PRO A 116 25.07 1.65 -29.02
N THR A 117 24.99 0.81 -28.00
CA THR A 117 25.84 -0.35 -27.76
C THR A 117 24.95 -1.58 -27.56
N SER A 118 25.53 -2.78 -27.57
CA SER A 118 24.81 -4.02 -27.25
C SER A 118 24.22 -4.05 -25.83
N ALA A 119 24.68 -3.15 -24.94
CA ALA A 119 24.24 -3.05 -23.56
C ALA A 119 23.36 -1.81 -23.28
N GLY A 120 23.02 -1.00 -24.29
CA GLY A 120 22.19 0.19 -24.14
C GLY A 120 22.77 1.41 -24.85
N VAL A 121 22.86 2.55 -24.17
CA VAL A 121 23.37 3.81 -24.73
C VAL A 121 24.54 4.29 -23.89
N SER A 122 25.70 4.49 -24.52
CA SER A 122 26.87 5.07 -23.88
C SER A 122 26.90 6.57 -24.14
N ALA A 123 26.94 7.39 -23.08
CA ALA A 123 27.04 8.84 -23.20
C ALA A 123 28.39 9.25 -23.80
N THR A 124 28.37 10.14 -24.79
CA THR A 124 29.55 10.65 -25.50
C THR A 124 29.36 12.12 -25.89
N SER A 125 30.41 12.77 -26.37
CA SER A 125 30.30 14.11 -26.94
C SER A 125 29.49 14.09 -28.24
N CYS A 126 28.64 15.11 -28.40
CA CYS A 126 27.85 15.29 -29.62
C CYS A 126 28.76 15.43 -30.84
N GLY A 127 28.40 14.77 -31.95
CA GLY A 127 29.20 14.75 -33.17
C GLY A 127 30.25 13.63 -33.24
N THR A 128 30.46 12.87 -32.16
CA THR A 128 31.32 11.68 -32.20
C THR A 128 30.73 10.63 -33.13
N ILE A 129 31.57 9.96 -33.92
CA ILE A 129 31.19 8.80 -34.71
C ILE A 129 31.21 7.57 -33.80
N CYS A 130 30.06 6.91 -33.67
CA CYS A 130 29.93 5.70 -32.91
C CYS A 130 30.70 4.55 -33.56
N PRO A 131 31.06 3.50 -32.80
CA PRO A 131 31.78 2.34 -33.35
C PRO A 131 31.09 1.67 -34.55
N GLY A 132 29.77 1.83 -34.68
CA GLY A 132 28.98 1.35 -35.83
C GLY A 132 28.92 2.30 -37.04
N GLY A 133 29.72 3.39 -37.07
CA GLY A 133 29.81 4.32 -38.19
C GLY A 133 28.72 5.40 -38.26
N ALA A 134 27.71 5.36 -37.37
CA ALA A 134 26.69 6.41 -37.25
C ALA A 134 27.17 7.53 -36.31
N THR A 135 26.74 8.78 -36.54
CA THR A 135 26.96 9.88 -35.59
C THR A 135 26.16 9.64 -34.30
N ALA A 136 26.70 10.09 -33.17
CA ALA A 136 26.04 10.03 -31.87
C ALA A 136 24.65 10.68 -31.93
N GLY A 137 23.63 9.91 -31.53
CA GLY A 137 22.25 10.38 -31.47
C GLY A 137 22.01 11.20 -30.21
N THR A 138 20.95 12.00 -30.22
CA THR A 138 20.55 12.80 -29.05
C THR A 138 19.53 12.02 -28.23
N TYR A 139 19.79 11.86 -26.94
CA TYR A 139 18.94 11.14 -26.00
C TYR A 139 18.51 12.08 -24.87
N THR A 140 17.41 11.72 -24.22
CA THR A 140 16.93 12.40 -23.02
C THR A 140 16.62 11.37 -21.95
N THR A 141 16.99 11.67 -20.70
CA THR A 141 16.57 10.90 -19.54
C THR A 141 15.56 11.72 -18.76
N VAL A 142 14.37 11.15 -18.61
CA VAL A 142 13.28 11.71 -17.82
C VAL A 142 13.20 10.93 -16.51
N SER A 143 13.20 11.64 -15.39
CA SER A 143 13.04 11.04 -14.07
C SER A 143 11.70 11.43 -13.47
N ALA A 144 11.07 10.50 -12.75
CA ALA A 144 9.91 10.76 -11.92
C ALA A 144 10.21 10.28 -10.50
N LYS A 145 9.80 11.07 -9.51
CA LYS A 145 9.97 10.76 -8.09
C LYS A 145 8.66 11.02 -7.36
N ALA A 146 8.29 10.09 -6.49
CA ALA A 146 7.16 10.27 -5.59
C ALA A 146 7.53 9.85 -4.17
N THR A 147 7.03 10.61 -3.20
CA THR A 147 7.14 10.28 -1.76
C THR A 147 5.79 9.76 -1.30
N TYR A 148 5.74 8.49 -0.94
CA TYR A 148 4.55 7.80 -0.48
C TYR A 148 4.54 7.66 1.04
N TYR A 149 3.35 7.80 1.61
CA TYR A 149 3.08 7.58 3.03
C TYR A 149 2.35 6.25 3.18
N THR A 150 2.76 5.44 4.14
CA THR A 150 2.04 4.19 4.42
C THR A 150 0.63 4.50 4.92
N ILE A 151 -0.34 3.63 4.57
CA ILE A 151 -1.71 3.76 5.10
C ILE A 151 -1.72 3.41 6.58
N ILE A 152 -0.93 2.41 6.95
CA ILE A 152 -0.80 1.92 8.32
C ILE A 152 0.56 2.36 8.82
N ASP A 153 0.57 3.22 9.83
CA ASP A 153 1.76 3.50 10.64
C ASP A 153 1.97 2.29 11.57
N TYR A 154 2.50 1.20 11.00
CA TYR A 154 3.12 0.19 11.84
C TYR A 154 4.36 0.90 12.42
N GLN A 155 4.47 1.06 13.73
CA GLN A 155 5.59 1.83 14.33
C GLN A 155 6.99 1.21 14.13
N ILE A 156 7.08 0.15 13.31
CA ILE A 156 8.23 -0.74 13.13
C ILE A 156 8.94 -0.51 11.79
N VAL A 157 8.34 0.16 10.80
CA VAL A 157 9.02 0.46 9.53
C VAL A 157 8.79 1.93 9.16
N ALA A 158 9.48 2.43 8.15
CA ALA A 158 9.46 3.84 7.81
C ALA A 158 8.06 4.33 7.39
N ALA A 159 7.63 5.46 7.95
CA ALA A 159 6.37 6.12 7.60
C ALA A 159 6.36 6.70 6.17
N THR A 160 7.52 6.82 5.54
CA THR A 160 7.67 7.38 4.19
C THR A 160 8.63 6.57 3.32
N TYR A 161 8.20 6.30 2.08
CA TYR A 161 9.01 5.66 1.05
C TYR A 161 9.12 6.56 -0.17
N THR A 162 10.33 6.71 -0.71
CA THR A 162 10.55 7.46 -1.96
C THR A 162 10.76 6.48 -3.09
N TYR A 163 9.92 6.56 -4.12
CA TYR A 163 10.06 5.80 -5.35
C TYR A 163 10.61 6.71 -6.44
N THR A 164 11.60 6.21 -7.17
CA THR A 164 12.20 6.89 -8.32
C THR A 164 12.16 5.98 -9.53
N ALA A 165 11.70 6.49 -10.67
CA ALA A 165 11.78 5.81 -11.96
C ALA A 165 12.43 6.74 -12.98
N GLN A 166 13.15 6.14 -13.94
CA GLN A 166 13.76 6.86 -15.04
C GLN A 166 13.41 6.19 -16.37
N SER A 167 13.23 7.01 -17.40
CA SER A 167 12.99 6.56 -18.77
C SER A 167 13.91 7.34 -19.71
N THR A 168 14.72 6.62 -20.48
CA THR A 168 15.63 7.20 -21.47
C THR A 168 15.12 6.93 -22.87
N THR A 169 14.98 7.99 -23.67
CA THR A 169 14.50 7.89 -25.05
C THR A 169 15.41 8.64 -26.02
N ARG A 170 15.43 8.19 -27.27
CA ARG A 170 16.14 8.88 -28.36
C ARG A 170 15.24 9.96 -28.95
N LEU A 171 15.81 11.13 -29.21
CA LEU A 171 15.16 12.27 -29.85
C LEU A 171 15.46 12.32 -31.35
N GLN A 172 16.75 12.25 -31.73
CA GLN A 172 17.23 12.35 -33.12
C GLN A 172 18.52 11.53 -33.32
#